data_AF-A0A529PQW2-F1
#
_entry.id   AF-A0A529PQW2-F1
#
_cell.length_a   1.000
_cell.length_b   1.000
_cell.length_c   1.000
_cell.angle_alpha   90.00
_cell.angle_beta   90.00
_cell.angle_gamma   90.00
#
_symmetry.space_group_name_H-M   'P 1'
#
loop_
_entity.id
_entity.type
_entity.pdbx_description
1 polymer ?
#
loop_
_entity_poly.entity_id
_entity_poly.type
_entity_poly.pdbx_seq_one_letter_code
_entity_poly.pdbx_strand_id
1 'polypeptide(L)' 'MNDVARGHLRQSTYESIKAMIVTGQLSPGRRITELELVEQLQVSRTPVREALNRLERD' A
#
# COMPACT_ATOMS: atom_id res chain seq x y z
N MET A 1 -13.30 -13.35 -14.57
CA MET A 1 -11.97 -13.77 -14.05
C MET A 1 -11.04 -12.61 -13.67
N ASN A 2 -11.24 -11.37 -14.15
CA ASN A 2 -10.27 -10.28 -13.94
C ASN A 2 -10.45 -9.51 -12.61
N ASP A 3 -11.54 -9.73 -11.86
CA ASP A 3 -11.84 -9.04 -10.61
C ASP A 3 -11.17 -9.66 -9.37
N VAL A 4 -10.99 -10.99 -9.37
CA VAL A 4 -10.32 -11.71 -8.27
C VAL A 4 -8.85 -11.29 -8.19
N ALA A 5 -8.15 -11.26 -9.33
CA ALA A 5 -6.76 -10.80 -9.40
C ALA A 5 -6.60 -9.35 -8.92
N ARG A 6 -7.54 -8.45 -9.27
CA ARG A 6 -7.56 -7.07 -8.77
C ARG A 6 -7.81 -7.00 -7.26
N GLY A 7 -8.70 -7.85 -6.74
CA GLY A 7 -8.95 -7.98 -5.30
C GLY A 7 -7.69 -8.40 -4.53
N HIS A 8 -6.98 -9.41 -5.04
CA HIS A 8 -5.71 -9.87 -4.45
C HIS A 8 -4.66 -8.76 -4.46
N LEU A 9 -4.51 -8.03 -5.57
CA LEU A 9 -3.51 -6.95 -5.66
C LEU A 9 -3.77 -5.84 -4.64
N ARG A 10 -5.04 -5.46 -4.43
CA ARG A 10 -5.39 -4.45 -3.42
C ARG A 10 -5.06 -4.95 -2.01
N GLN A 11 -5.42 -6.19 -1.71
CA GLN A 11 -5.17 -6.78 -0.39
C GLN A 11 -3.67 -6.91 -0.12
N SER A 12 -2.89 -7.41 -1.07
CA SER A 12 -1.43 -7.55 -0.90
C SER A 12 -0.72 -6.21 -0.80
N THR A 13 -1.18 -5.18 -1.52
CA THR A 13 -0.63 -3.82 -1.41
C THR A 13 -0.88 -3.25 -0.02
N TYR A 14 -2.09 -3.39 0.51
CA TYR A 14 -2.43 -2.98 1.88
C TYR A 14 -1.56 -3.70 2.92
N GLU A 15 -1.44 -5.03 2.83
CA GLU A 15 -0.63 -5.81 3.78
C GLU A 15 0.85 -5.41 3.74
N SER A 16 1.38 -5.15 2.55
CA SER A 16 2.76 -4.71 2.37
C SER A 16 3.01 -3.37 3.05
N ILE A 17 2.16 -2.36 2.80
CA ILE A 17 2.31 -1.03 3.41
C ILE A 17 2.14 -1.13 4.93
N LYS A 18 1.15 -1.89 5.41
CA LYS A 18 0.94 -2.12 6.84
C LYS A 18 2.18 -2.74 7.51
N ALA A 19 2.76 -3.76 6.87
CA ALA A 19 3.96 -4.42 7.38
C ALA A 19 5.13 -3.43 7.46
N MET A 20 5.31 -2.58 6.44
CA MET A 20 6.36 -1.56 6.45
C MET A 20 6.20 -0.55 7.61
N ILE A 21 4.95 -0.18 7.94
CA ILE A 21 4.66 0.70 9.09
C ILE A 21 4.95 -0.02 10.41
N VAL A 22 4.38 -1.22 10.61
CA VAL A 22 4.50 -1.98 11.87
C VAL A 22 5.94 -2.39 12.18
N THR A 23 6.72 -2.70 11.14
CA THR A 23 8.14 -3.05 11.28
C THR A 23 9.06 -1.83 11.40
N GLY A 24 8.54 -0.60 11.22
CA GLY A 24 9.31 0.63 11.28
C GLY A 24 10.14 0.94 10.02
N GLN A 25 10.01 0.15 8.95
CA GLN A 25 10.57 0.50 7.63
C GLN A 25 10.04 1.85 7.13
N LEU A 26 8.77 2.16 7.44
CA LEU A 26 8.23 3.51 7.42
C LEU A 26 8.22 4.04 8.85
N SER A 27 9.22 4.86 9.16
CA SER A 27 9.37 5.42 10.51
C SER A 27 8.21 6.38 10.84
N PRO A 28 7.74 6.42 12.11
CA PRO A 28 6.68 7.33 12.53
C PRO A 28 7.04 8.80 12.20
N GLY A 29 6.06 9.55 11.67
CA GLY A 29 6.25 10.95 11.28
C GLY A 29 7.04 11.16 9.99
N ARG A 30 7.62 10.10 9.38
CA ARG A 30 8.21 10.19 8.05
C ARG A 30 7.11 10.50 7.04
N ARG A 31 7.30 11.57 6.27
CA ARG A 31 6.48 11.84 5.09
C ARG A 31 6.86 10.85 3.99
N ILE A 32 5.86 10.18 3.43
CA ILE A 32 6.01 9.30 2.27
C ILE A 32 5.01 9.70 1.18
N THR A 33 5.44 9.61 -0.07
CA THR A 33 4.61 9.89 -1.24
C THR A 33 4.04 8.61 -1.86
N GLU A 34 2.92 8.72 -2.58
CA GLU A 34 2.40 7.59 -3.36
C GLU A 34 3.41 7.08 -4.39
N LEU A 35 4.23 7.96 -4.97
CA LEU A 35 5.22 7.60 -5.98
C LEU A 35 6.30 6.70 -5.40
N GLU A 36 6.82 7.03 -4.20
CA GLU A 36 7.78 6.16 -3.50
C GLU A 36 7.21 4.77 -3.26
N LEU A 37 5.94 4.66 -2.87
CA LEU A 37 5.30 3.35 -2.65
C LEU A 37 5.07 2.58 -3.96
N VAL A 38 4.68 3.28 -5.03
CA VAL A 38 4.55 2.70 -6.37
C VAL A 38 5.88 2.12 -6.84
N GLU A 39 6.97 2.87 -6.69
CA GLU A 39 8.31 2.45 -7.08
C GLU A 39 8.81 1.31 -6.19
N GLN A 40 8.61 1.38 -4.87
CA GLN A 40 9.08 0.37 -3.95
C GLN A 40 8.32 -0.95 -4.06
N LEU A 41 7.00 -0.90 -4.29
CA LEU A 41 6.14 -2.08 -4.34
C LEU A 41 5.91 -2.60 -5.77
N GLN A 42 6.38 -1.88 -6.80
CA GLN A 42 6.21 -2.24 -8.22
C GLN A 42 4.74 -2.48 -8.61
N VAL A 43 3.84 -1.62 -8.09
CA VAL A 43 2.40 -1.65 -8.37
C VAL A 43 1.93 -0.31 -8.92
N SER A 44 0.75 -0.26 -9.53
CA SER A 44 0.19 1.00 -10.02
C SER A 44 -0.33 1.90 -8.89
N ARG A 45 -0.60 3.17 -9.20
CA ARG A 45 -1.11 4.16 -8.21
C ARG A 45 -2.45 3.79 -7.60
N THR A 46 -3.35 3.16 -8.37
CA THR A 46 -4.70 2.84 -7.90
C THR A 46 -4.72 1.95 -6.64
N PRO A 47 -4.07 0.76 -6.62
CA PRO A 47 -4.04 -0.07 -5.41
C PRO A 47 -3.27 0.58 -4.26
N VAL A 48 -2.25 1.41 -4.53
CA VAL A 48 -1.53 2.16 -3.49
C VAL A 48 -2.47 3.15 -2.80
N ARG A 49 -3.18 3.97 -3.57
CA ARG A 49 -4.11 4.97 -3.03
C ARG A 49 -5.24 4.31 -2.24
N GLU A 50 -5.78 3.19 -2.74
CA GLU A 50 -6.82 2.44 -2.03
C GLU A 50 -6.31 1.83 -0.72
N ALA A 51 -5.08 1.28 -0.73
CA ALA A 51 -4.43 0.76 0.47
C ALA A 51 -4.20 1.85 1.52
N LEU A 52 -3.70 3.02 1.12
CA LEU A 52 -3.49 4.18 2.01
C LEU A 52 -4.82 4.68 2.59
N ASN A 53 -5.84 4.85 1.75
CA ASN A 53 -7.18 5.26 2.20
C ASN A 53 -7.80 4.27 3.20
N ARG A 54 -7.48 2.98 3.06
CA ARG A 54 -7.91 1.96 4.02
C ARG A 54 -7.13 2.05 5.33
N LEU A 55 -5.80 2.19 5.26
CA LEU A 55 -4.94 2.34 6.45
C LEU A 55 -5.28 3.58 7.27
N GLU A 56 -5.77 4.65 6.65
CA GLU A 56 -6.23 5.85 7.36
C GLU A 56 -7.51 5.60 8.20
N ARG A 57 -8.29 4.56 7.85
CA ARG A 57 -9.58 4.25 8.48
C ARG A 57 -9.53 3.07 9.47
N ASP A 58 -8.46 2.29 9.44
CA ASP A 58 -8.24 1.14 10.31
C ASP A 58 -7.67 1.57 11.68
#